data_AF-A0A7C4HS14-F1
#
_entry.id   AF-A0A7C4HS14-F1
#
_cell.length_a   1.000
_cell.length_b   1.000
_cell.length_c   1.000
_cell.angle_alpha   90.00
_cell.angle_beta   90.00
_cell.angle_gamma   90.00
#
_symmetry.space_group_name_H-M   'P 1'
#
loop_
_entity.id
_entity.type
_entity.pdbx_description
1 polymer ?
#
loop_
_entity_poly.entity_id
_entity_poly.type
_entity_poly.pdbx_seq_one_letter_code
_entity_poly.pdbx_strand_id
1 'polypeptide(L)' 'MWRITLYGAAHLDMAAAQRLGFLMEKVGAGDKAGSLLRWVEAEQPRTVSLRPDRPAAGAVRNAKWRLLVNEEIEDAE' A
#
# COMPACT_ATOMS: atom_id res chain seq x y z
N MET A 1 -12.04 6.93 27.29
CA MET A 1 -11.97 7.58 25.96
C MET A 1 -10.54 7.45 25.42
N TRP A 2 -10.18 6.26 24.90
CA TRP A 2 -8.82 5.96 24.40
C TRP A 2 -8.82 5.09 23.13
N ARG A 3 -9.97 4.97 22.45
CA ARG A 3 -10.13 4.08 21.27
C ARG A 3 -9.79 4.74 19.93
N ILE A 4 -9.63 6.06 19.89
CA ILE A 4 -9.40 6.80 18.63
C ILE A 4 -7.93 6.77 18.23
N THR A 5 -7.00 6.86 19.18
CA THR A 5 -5.55 6.93 18.88
C THR A 5 -4.98 5.59 18.41
N LEU A 6 -5.43 4.46 18.96
CA LEU A 6 -4.97 3.13 18.55
C LEU A 6 -5.44 2.73 17.14
N TYR A 7 -6.65 3.15 16.74
CA TYR A 7 -7.18 2.87 15.40
C TYR A 7 -6.47 3.69 14.30
N GLY A 8 -6.03 4.91 14.61
CA GLY A 8 -5.29 5.75 13.65
C GLY A 8 -3.92 5.17 13.29
N ALA A 9 -3.16 4.71 14.29
CA ALA A 9 -1.86 4.08 14.08
C ALA A 9 -1.97 2.77 13.27
N ALA A 10 -2.89 1.88 13.64
CA ALA A 10 -3.09 0.61 12.92
C ALA A 10 -3.50 0.82 11.45
N HIS A 11 -4.25 1.89 11.13
CA HIS A 11 -4.59 2.24 9.75
C HIS A 11 -3.39 2.82 8.98
N LEU A 12 -2.51 3.57 9.65
CA LEU A 12 -1.25 4.05 9.05
C LEU A 12 -0.33 2.87 8.72
N ASP A 13 -0.23 1.89 9.62
CA ASP A 13 0.56 0.67 9.42
C ASP A 13 0.07 -0.11 8.19
N MET A 14 -1.25 -0.17 8.00
CA MET A 14 -1.84 -0.85 6.85
C MET A 14 -1.58 -0.14 5.52
N ALA A 15 -1.78 1.18 5.47
CA ALA A 15 -1.47 1.95 4.26
C ALA A 15 0.02 1.89 3.89
N ALA A 16 0.90 1.85 4.89
CA ALA A 16 2.32 1.63 4.70
C ALA A 16 2.62 0.23 4.15
N ALA A 17 1.99 -0.82 4.69
CA ALA A 17 2.15 -2.20 4.20
C ALA A 17 1.70 -2.37 2.74
N GLN A 18 0.57 -1.77 2.36
CA GLN A 18 0.07 -1.76 0.98
C GLN A 18 1.11 -1.16 0.03
N ARG A 19 1.64 0.03 0.36
CA ARG A 19 2.65 0.73 -0.44
C ARG A 19 3.96 -0.04 -0.49
N LEU A 20 4.47 -0.48 0.66
CA LEU A 20 5.73 -1.20 0.76
C LEU A 20 5.71 -2.49 -0.06
N GLY A 21 4.63 -3.28 0.04
CA GLY A 21 4.50 -4.52 -0.73
C GLY A 21 4.55 -4.30 -2.24
N PHE A 22 3.85 -3.26 -2.73
CA PHE A 22 3.92 -2.88 -4.13
C PHE A 22 5.32 -2.44 -4.56
N LEU A 23 6.00 -1.60 -3.74
CA LEU A 23 7.36 -1.15 -4.00
C LEU A 23 8.35 -2.32 -4.05
N MET A 24 8.22 -3.28 -3.13
CA MET A 24 9.05 -4.48 -3.10
C MET A 24 8.90 -5.31 -4.38
N GLU A 25 7.68 -5.47 -4.89
CA GLU A 25 7.45 -6.17 -6.17
C GLU A 25 8.06 -5.42 -7.35
N LYS A 26 8.00 -4.09 -7.34
CA LYS A 26 8.60 -3.25 -8.38
C LYS A 26 10.12 -3.37 -8.44
N VAL A 27 10.79 -3.43 -7.30
CA VAL A 27 12.25 -3.59 -7.22
C VAL A 27 12.71 -5.07 -7.28
N GLY A 28 11.83 -5.99 -7.67
CA GLY A 28 12.17 -7.42 -7.80
C GLY A 28 12.29 -8.20 -6.48
N ALA A 29 11.96 -7.60 -5.33
CA ALA A 29 11.97 -8.19 -3.99
C ALA A 29 10.59 -8.75 -3.56
N GLY A 30 9.76 -9.15 -4.53
CA GLY A 30 8.40 -9.65 -4.29
C GLY A 30 8.34 -10.94 -3.46
N ASP A 31 9.41 -11.74 -3.49
CA ASP A 31 9.57 -12.96 -2.67
C ASP A 31 9.47 -12.67 -1.16
N LYS A 32 9.91 -11.50 -0.73
CA LYS A 32 9.86 -11.04 0.67
C LYS A 32 8.52 -10.41 1.04
N ALA A 33 7.68 -10.07 0.06
CA ALA A 33 6.42 -9.37 0.29
C ALA A 33 5.23 -10.30 0.65
N GLY A 34 5.39 -11.62 0.57
CA GLY A 34 4.29 -12.57 0.72
C GLY A 34 3.55 -12.50 2.06
N SER A 35 4.27 -12.29 3.17
CA SER A 35 3.62 -12.13 4.49
C SER A 35 2.85 -10.81 4.61
N LEU A 36 3.32 -9.73 3.98
CA LEU A 36 2.58 -8.45 3.92
C LEU A 36 1.32 -8.60 3.08
N LEU A 37 1.40 -9.29 1.94
CA LEU A 37 0.23 -9.51 1.09
C LEU A 37 -0.86 -10.27 1.83
N ARG A 38 -0.51 -11.37 2.52
CA ARG A 38 -1.47 -12.13 3.33
C ARG A 38 -2.13 -11.29 4.41
N TRP A 39 -1.38 -10.40 5.05
CA TRP A 39 -1.94 -9.51 6.07
C TRP A 39 -2.91 -8.49 5.47
N VAL A 40 -2.54 -7.86 4.35
CA VAL A 40 -3.41 -6.94 3.60
C VAL A 40 -4.68 -7.65 3.11
N GLU A 41 -4.58 -8.89 2.63
CA GLU A 41 -5.73 -9.67 2.18
C GLU A 41 -6.66 -10.05 3.33
N ALA A 42 -6.11 -10.40 4.50
CA ALA A 42 -6.91 -10.74 5.68
C ALA A 42 -7.68 -9.53 6.22
N GLU A 43 -7.02 -8.38 6.32
CA GLU A 43 -7.61 -7.14 6.86
C GLU A 43 -8.52 -6.43 5.86
N GLN A 44 -8.39 -6.73 4.56
CA GLN A 44 -9.18 -6.15 3.47
C GLN A 44 -9.32 -4.62 3.54
N PRO A 45 -8.20 -3.88 3.65
CA PRO A 45 -8.25 -2.45 3.89
C PRO A 45 -8.81 -1.69 2.69
N ARG A 46 -9.03 -0.38 2.92
CA ARG A 46 -9.42 0.55 1.88
C ARG A 46 -8.32 0.67 0.83
N THR A 47 -8.72 1.04 -0.38
CA THR A 47 -7.75 1.38 -1.41
C THR A 47 -7.11 2.74 -1.08
N VAL A 48 -5.79 2.82 -1.16
CA VAL A 48 -5.04 4.07 -0.88
C VAL A 48 -4.17 4.47 -2.07
N SER A 49 -3.81 5.75 -2.19
CA SER A 49 -2.85 6.20 -3.18
C SER A 49 -1.44 5.73 -2.85
N LEU A 50 -0.67 5.39 -3.90
CA LEU A 50 0.76 5.11 -3.80
C LEU A 50 1.49 6.34 -3.25
N ARG A 51 1.26 7.52 -3.84
CA ARG A 51 1.78 8.80 -3.37
C ARG A 51 0.64 9.66 -2.81
N PRO A 52 0.53 9.82 -1.47
CA PRO A 52 -0.64 10.44 -0.83
C PRO A 52 -0.83 11.92 -1.17
N ASP A 53 0.26 12.62 -1.47
CA ASP A 53 0.32 14.05 -1.79
C ASP A 53 0.06 14.36 -3.28
N ARG A 54 -0.15 13.33 -4.11
CA ARG A 54 -0.45 13.49 -5.54
C ARG A 54 -1.91 13.19 -5.87
N PRO A 55 -2.48 13.84 -6.90
CA PRO A 55 -3.81 13.48 -7.41
C PRO A 55 -3.86 12.00 -7.80
N ALA A 56 -5.01 11.35 -7.62
CA ALA A 56 -5.23 9.95 -8.03
C ALA A 56 -6.28 9.82 -9.16
N ALA A 57 -6.74 10.93 -9.72
CA ALA A 57 -7.66 10.92 -10.86
C ALA A 57 -6.97 10.27 -12.07
N GLY A 58 -7.61 9.26 -12.66
CA GLY A 58 -7.04 8.49 -13.77
C GLY A 58 -5.96 7.48 -13.37
N ALA A 59 -5.62 7.36 -12.08
CA ALA A 59 -4.63 6.40 -11.60
C ALA A 59 -5.07 4.96 -11.84
N VAL A 60 -4.13 4.11 -12.27
CA VAL A 60 -4.38 2.69 -12.47
C VAL A 60 -4.52 2.01 -11.12
N ARG A 61 -5.58 1.20 -10.96
CA ARG A 61 -5.78 0.43 -9.73
C ARG A 61 -4.95 -0.85 -9.74
N ASN A 62 -4.04 -0.98 -8.78
CA ASN A 62 -3.44 -2.26 -8.43
C ASN A 62 -4.37 -2.98 -7.43
N ALA A 63 -5.12 -3.97 -7.91
CA ALA A 63 -6.09 -4.68 -7.09
C ALA A 63 -5.44 -5.53 -5.98
N LYS A 64 -4.26 -6.11 -6.27
CA LYS A 64 -3.51 -6.99 -5.37
C LYS A 64 -3.14 -6.30 -4.06
N TRP A 65 -2.54 -5.12 -4.16
CA TRP A 65 -2.16 -4.31 -2.99
C TRP A 65 -3.22 -3.30 -2.57
N ARG A 66 -4.36 -3.28 -3.29
CA ARG A 66 -5.44 -2.29 -3.12
C ARG A 66 -4.86 -0.86 -3.15
N LEU A 67 -4.12 -0.55 -4.21
CA LEU A 67 -3.51 0.76 -4.42
C LEU A 67 -4.05 1.47 -5.67
N LEU A 68 -4.07 2.80 -5.63
CA LEU A 68 -4.09 3.64 -6.82
C LEU A 68 -2.65 4.02 -7.14
N VAL A 69 -2.14 3.53 -8.28
CA VAL A 69 -0.78 3.83 -8.77
C VAL A 69 -0.83 5.18 -9.46
N ASN A 70 -0.61 6.23 -8.68
CA ASN A 70 -0.77 7.63 -9.08
C ASN A 70 0.57 8.38 -9.22
N GLU A 71 1.67 7.63 -9.26
CA GLU A 71 3.02 8.15 -9.49
C GLU A 71 3.77 7.06 -10.25
N GLU A 72 4.61 7.47 -11.19
CA GLU A 72 5.54 6.58 -11.87
C GLU A 72 6.74 6.29 -10.96
N ILE A 73 7.15 5.04 -10.90
CA ILE A 73 8.32 4.64 -10.11
C ILE A 73 9.45 4.36 -11.09
N GLU A 74 10.56 5.08 -10.91
CA GLU A 74 11.79 4.81 -11.63
C GLU A 74 12.34 3.44 -11.18
N ASP A 75 12.63 2.57 -12.14
CA ASP A 75 13.31 1.31 -11.85
C ASP A 75 14.75 1.60 -11.43
N ALA A 76 15.28 0.84 -10.47
CA ALA A 76 16.68 0.94 -10.11
C ALA A 76 17.53 0.34 -11.25
N GLU A 77 18.15 1.20 -12.05
CA GLU A 77 19.11 0.83 -13.12
C GLU A 77 20.34 0.08 -12.57
#